data_AF-A0A0S4TPF3-F1
#
_entry.id   AF-A0A0S4TPF3-F1
#
_cell.length_a   1.000
_cell.length_b   1.000
_cell.length_c   1.000
_cell.angle_alpha   90.00
_cell.angle_beta   90.00
_cell.angle_gamma   90.00
#
_symmetry.space_group_name_H-M   'P 1'
#
loop_
_entity.id
_entity.type
_entity.pdbx_description
1 polymer ?
#
loop_
_entity_poly.entity_id
_entity_poly.type
_entity_poly.pdbx_seq_one_letter_code
_entity_poly.pdbx_strand_id
1 'polypeptide(L)'
;MVYLLQALMPQGADLQKLVLLDYAIVYSADLNGPSSLHTPVPYRGAELMSRRELIEQGLYLMSTRGLVTATCGADGITYFAGETARAMTGALTSSYLRELESRCEWVADQYGQADSTKLTAQFAASGHLWGAELEAVAQNGGGAWALF
;
A
#
# COMPACT_ATOMS: atom_id res chain seq x y z
N MET A 1 4.86 5.34 -2.85
CA MET A 1 4.18 6.05 -1.75
C MET A 1 3.81 7.50 -2.08
N VAL A 2 4.75 8.40 -2.41
CA VAL A 2 4.41 9.82 -2.70
C VAL A 2 3.34 9.95 -3.80
N TYR A 3 3.51 9.27 -4.94
CA TYR A 3 2.51 9.26 -6.03
C TYR A 3 1.13 8.74 -5.58
N LEU A 4 1.09 7.68 -4.77
CA LEU A 4 -0.14 7.13 -4.23
C LEU A 4 -0.85 8.13 -3.31
N LEU A 5 -0.13 8.69 -2.34
CA LEU A 5 -0.68 9.70 -1.43
C LEU A 5 -1.13 10.96 -2.18
N GLN A 6 -0.42 11.34 -3.25
CA GLN A 6 -0.80 12.46 -4.11
C GLN A 6 -2.11 12.18 -4.86
N ALA A 7 -2.31 10.95 -5.33
CA ALA A 7 -3.54 10.51 -6.00
C ALA A 7 -4.74 10.36 -5.05
N LEU A 8 -4.50 10.06 -3.77
CA LEU A 8 -5.55 9.93 -2.75
C LEU A 8 -6.10 11.28 -2.27
N MET A 9 -5.45 12.40 -2.57
CA MET A 9 -5.87 13.72 -2.12
C MET A 9 -7.35 14.01 -2.49
N PRO A 10 -8.14 14.61 -1.57
CA PRO A 10 -7.75 15.16 -0.27
C PRO A 10 -7.74 14.14 0.88
N GLN A 11 -7.95 12.86 0.61
CA GLN A 11 -8.03 11.81 1.62
C GLN A 11 -6.64 11.32 2.03
N GLY A 12 -6.52 10.92 3.29
CA GLY A 12 -5.35 10.22 3.81
C GLY A 12 -5.54 8.71 3.80
N ALA A 13 -4.50 7.99 4.19
CA ALA A 13 -4.54 6.55 4.36
C ALA A 13 -3.74 6.13 5.59
N ASP A 14 -4.23 5.12 6.32
CA ASP A 14 -3.45 4.43 7.34
C ASP A 14 -2.38 3.51 6.68
N LEU A 15 -1.45 3.01 7.49
CA LEU A 15 -0.38 2.13 7.00
C LEU A 15 -0.92 0.85 6.34
N GLN A 16 -2.00 0.26 6.85
CA GLN A 16 -2.57 -0.96 6.28
C GLN A 16 -3.15 -0.68 4.89
N LYS A 17 -3.95 0.38 4.74
CA LYS A 17 -4.46 0.82 3.43
C LYS A 17 -3.31 1.06 2.47
N LEU A 18 -2.26 1.76 2.88
CA LEU A 18 -1.10 2.02 2.01
C LEU A 18 -0.43 0.72 1.52
N VAL A 19 -0.26 -0.27 2.39
CA VAL A 19 0.29 -1.59 2.01
C VAL A 19 -0.61 -2.29 0.99
N LEU A 20 -1.93 -2.27 1.21
CA LEU A 20 -2.89 -2.91 0.30
C LEU A 20 -2.93 -2.22 -1.07
N LEU A 21 -2.90 -0.89 -1.09
CA LEU A 21 -2.92 -0.09 -2.32
C LEU A 21 -1.57 -0.17 -3.08
N ASP A 22 -0.44 -0.24 -2.37
CA ASP A 22 0.88 -0.47 -2.96
C ASP A 22 0.93 -1.80 -3.73
N TYR A 23 0.36 -2.85 -3.14
CA TYR A 23 0.19 -4.12 -3.81
C TYR A 23 -0.71 -3.97 -5.05
N ALA A 24 -1.87 -3.30 -4.92
CA ALA A 24 -2.81 -3.11 -6.02
C ALA A 24 -2.21 -2.35 -7.20
N ILE A 25 -1.28 -1.41 -6.95
CA ILE A 25 -0.53 -0.70 -8.00
C ILE A 25 0.35 -1.69 -8.79
N VAL A 26 1.12 -2.51 -8.06
CA VAL A 26 2.09 -3.44 -8.65
C VAL A 26 1.40 -4.53 -9.45
N TYR A 27 0.31 -5.08 -8.93
CA TYR A 27 -0.44 -6.19 -9.51
C TYR A 27 -1.80 -5.74 -10.08
N SER A 28 -1.84 -4.54 -10.68
CA SER A 28 -3.07 -3.93 -11.20
C SER A 28 -3.82 -4.84 -12.18
N ALA A 29 -3.12 -5.61 -13.03
CA ALA A 29 -3.76 -6.50 -13.99
C ALA A 29 -4.57 -7.62 -13.31
N ASP A 30 -4.12 -8.08 -12.15
CA ASP A 30 -4.78 -9.15 -11.39
C ASP A 30 -6.07 -8.65 -10.72
N LEU A 31 -6.27 -7.33 -10.67
CA LEU A 31 -7.43 -6.65 -10.13
C LEU A 31 -8.31 -6.02 -11.23
N ASN A 32 -8.24 -6.54 -12.45
CA ASN A 32 -8.90 -6.00 -13.65
C ASN A 32 -8.51 -4.54 -13.97
N GLY A 33 -7.32 -4.13 -13.55
CA GLY A 33 -6.73 -2.81 -13.83
C GLY A 33 -5.80 -2.80 -15.03
N PRO A 34 -5.00 -1.72 -15.18
CA PRO A 34 -3.94 -1.63 -16.19
C PRO A 34 -2.93 -2.78 -16.10
N SER A 35 -2.10 -2.95 -17.13
CA SER A 35 -1.03 -3.97 -17.09
C SER A 35 -0.15 -3.79 -15.84
N SER A 36 0.25 -4.86 -15.18
CA SER A 36 1.11 -4.79 -14.00
C SER A 36 2.45 -4.09 -14.32
N LEU A 37 2.99 -3.30 -13.37
CA LEU A 37 4.29 -2.63 -13.55
C LEU A 37 5.47 -3.61 -13.56
N HIS A 38 5.29 -4.76 -12.92
CA HIS A 38 6.30 -5.80 -12.83
C HIS A 38 5.78 -7.12 -13.39
N THR A 39 6.66 -7.87 -14.04
CA THR A 39 6.42 -9.25 -14.44
C THR A 39 6.11 -10.08 -13.18
N PRO A 40 5.04 -10.89 -13.16
CA PRO A 40 4.66 -11.62 -11.95
C PRO A 40 5.76 -12.59 -11.51
N VAL A 41 6.15 -12.51 -10.24
CA VAL A 41 7.15 -13.39 -9.59
C VAL A 41 6.43 -14.37 -8.65
N PRO A 42 6.86 -15.64 -8.55
CA PRO A 42 6.33 -16.57 -7.54
C PRO A 42 6.70 -16.13 -6.11
N TYR A 43 5.89 -16.51 -5.11
CA TYR A 43 6.02 -16.19 -3.66
C TYR A 43 5.60 -14.78 -3.18
N ARG A 44 4.33 -14.43 -3.43
CA ARG A 44 3.79 -13.08 -3.16
C ARG A 44 3.50 -12.76 -1.68
N GLY A 45 3.38 -13.76 -0.80
CA GLY A 45 2.99 -13.58 0.61
C GLY A 45 4.11 -13.09 1.52
N ALA A 46 5.31 -13.68 1.40
CA ALA A 46 6.48 -13.30 2.19
C ALA A 46 7.01 -11.88 1.85
N GLU A 47 6.75 -11.41 0.64
CA GLU A 47 7.04 -10.03 0.22
C GLU A 47 6.19 -8.99 0.96
N LEU A 48 4.95 -9.31 1.35
CA LEU A 48 4.04 -8.33 1.95
C LEU A 48 4.45 -7.92 3.37
N MET A 49 4.90 -8.89 4.19
CA MET A 49 5.33 -8.64 5.57
C MET A 49 6.65 -7.85 5.61
N SER A 50 7.59 -8.20 4.73
CA SER A 50 8.81 -7.41 4.52
C SER A 50 8.52 -6.03 3.90
N ARG A 51 7.51 -5.91 3.03
CA ARG A 51 7.06 -4.62 2.48
C ARG A 51 6.47 -3.69 3.53
N ARG A 52 5.73 -4.20 4.52
CA ARG A 52 5.12 -3.32 5.54
C ARG A 52 6.18 -2.52 6.29
N GLU A 53 7.23 -3.19 6.79
CA GLU A 53 8.32 -2.52 7.51
C GLU A 53 9.07 -1.54 6.60
N LEU A 54 9.33 -1.91 5.35
CA LEU A 54 9.98 -1.04 4.36
C LEU A 54 9.13 0.20 4.03
N ILE A 55 7.80 0.03 3.89
CA ILE A 55 6.87 1.13 3.66
C ILE A 55 6.86 2.06 4.86
N GLU A 56 6.82 1.54 6.08
CA GLU A 56 6.86 2.33 7.31
C GLU A 56 8.16 3.14 7.42
N GLN A 57 9.31 2.50 7.22
CA GLN A 57 10.62 3.17 7.21
C GLN A 57 10.69 4.23 6.11
N GLY A 58 10.14 3.93 4.93
CA GLY A 58 10.03 4.86 3.81
C GLY A 58 9.17 6.08 4.15
N LEU A 59 7.99 5.87 4.77
CA LEU A 59 7.07 6.94 5.22
C LEU A 59 7.75 7.85 6.23
N TYR A 60 8.49 7.29 7.19
CA TYR A 60 9.29 8.07 8.12
C TYR A 60 10.36 8.90 7.38
N LEU A 61 11.12 8.29 6.46
CA LEU A 61 12.14 9.00 5.70
C LEU A 61 11.56 10.12 4.82
N MET A 62 10.40 9.88 4.20
CA MET A 62 9.70 10.87 3.38
C MET A 62 9.14 12.03 4.22
N SER A 63 8.69 11.76 5.45
CA SER A 63 8.18 12.82 6.33
C SER A 63 9.28 13.79 6.77
N THR A 64 10.50 13.31 7.00
CA THR A 64 11.66 14.18 7.28
C THR A 64 12.02 15.15 6.15
N ARG A 65 11.46 14.96 4.94
CA ARG A 65 11.68 15.80 3.74
C ARG A 65 10.42 16.54 3.27
N GLY A 66 9.33 16.51 4.04
CA GLY A 66 8.07 17.18 3.68
C GLY A 66 7.32 16.54 2.50
N LEU A 67 7.72 15.34 2.06
CA LEU A 67 7.04 14.61 0.97
C LEU A 67 5.76 13.91 1.45
N VAL A 68 5.72 13.58 2.74
CA VAL A 68 4.59 12.93 3.40
C VAL A 68 4.34 13.66 4.71
N THR A 69 3.08 13.89 5.04
CA THR A 69 2.66 14.39 6.36
C THR A 69 1.88 13.29 7.06
N ALA A 70 1.98 13.23 8.39
CA ALA A 70 1.23 12.29 9.21
C ALA A 70 0.46 13.03 10.30
N THR A 71 -0.77 12.62 10.56
CA THR A 71 -1.58 13.10 11.68
C THR A 71 -1.96 11.95 12.59
N CYS A 72 -1.84 12.14 13.90
CA CYS A 72 -2.29 11.17 14.89
C CYS A 72 -3.73 11.52 15.31
N GLY A 73 -4.64 10.55 15.19
CA GLY A 73 -6.01 10.62 15.66
C GLY A 73 -6.31 9.52 16.68
N ALA A 74 -7.57 9.43 17.10
CA ALA A 74 -8.04 8.36 18.00
C ALA A 74 -7.87 6.96 17.39
N ASP A 75 -7.97 6.87 16.06
CA ASP A 75 -7.90 5.61 15.30
C ASP A 75 -6.48 5.28 14.80
N GLY A 76 -5.46 6.02 15.24
CA GLY A 76 -4.06 5.81 14.88
C GLY A 76 -3.49 6.89 13.95
N ILE A 77 -2.52 6.50 13.11
CA ILE A 77 -1.78 7.43 12.24
C ILE A 77 -2.39 7.42 10.85
N THR A 78 -2.71 8.61 10.33
CA THR A 78 -3.13 8.82 8.94
C THR A 78 -2.04 9.58 8.19
N TYR A 79 -1.63 9.08 7.03
CA TYR A 79 -0.63 9.68 6.16
C TYR A 79 -1.28 10.43 4.99
N PHE A 80 -0.67 11.55 4.59
CA PHE A 80 -1.10 12.45 3.53
C PHE A 80 0.08 12.82 2.63
N ALA A 81 -0.20 13.26 1.41
CA ALA A 81 0.81 13.92 0.59
C ALA A 81 1.27 15.20 1.28
N GLY A 82 2.58 15.35 1.45
CA GLY A 82 3.17 16.55 2.05
C GLY A 82 3.24 17.73 1.06
N GLU A 83 3.61 18.90 1.56
CA GLU A 83 3.65 20.14 0.79
C GLU A 83 4.58 20.07 -0.44
N THR A 84 5.67 19.30 -0.37
CA THR A 84 6.63 19.16 -1.47
C THR A 84 6.29 18.00 -2.41
N ALA A 85 5.27 17.18 -2.10
CA ALA A 85 4.90 16.00 -2.87
C ALA A 85 4.55 16.33 -4.33
N ARG A 86 3.75 17.38 -4.54
CA ARG A 86 3.34 17.83 -5.88
C ARG A 86 4.52 18.31 -6.71
N ALA A 87 5.46 19.02 -6.09
CA ALA A 87 6.65 19.49 -6.77
C ALA A 87 7.56 18.32 -7.17
N MET A 88 7.75 17.34 -6.29
CA MET A 88 8.55 16.14 -6.58
C MET A 88 7.93 15.31 -7.73
N THR A 89 6.63 15.02 -7.64
CA THR A 89 5.93 14.20 -8.63
C THR A 89 5.90 14.87 -10.00
N GLY A 90 5.67 16.19 -10.06
CA GLY A 90 5.72 16.95 -11.31
C GLY A 90 7.12 17.10 -11.93
N ALA A 91 8.19 17.05 -11.12
CA ALA A 91 9.56 17.20 -11.62
C ALA A 91 10.13 15.92 -12.26
N LEU A 92 9.61 14.75 -11.89
CA LEU A 92 10.13 13.46 -12.35
C LEU A 92 9.27 12.91 -13.49
N THR A 93 9.77 13.01 -14.73
CA THR A 93 8.94 12.79 -15.93
C THR A 93 9.32 11.56 -16.76
N SER A 94 9.98 10.56 -16.16
CA SER A 94 10.32 9.33 -16.90
C SER A 94 9.06 8.56 -17.30
N SER A 95 9.13 7.77 -18.38
CA SER A 95 8.00 6.94 -18.83
C SER A 95 7.50 6.00 -17.74
N TYR A 96 8.42 5.36 -17.03
CA TYR A 96 8.12 4.50 -15.88
C TYR A 96 7.33 5.23 -14.78
N LEU A 97 7.68 6.47 -14.48
CA LEU A 97 7.00 7.22 -13.42
C LEU A 97 5.61 7.70 -13.85
N ARG A 98 5.40 8.02 -15.13
CA ARG A 98 4.06 8.29 -15.67
C ARG A 98 3.16 7.07 -15.63
N GLU A 99 3.72 5.91 -15.94
CA GLU A 99 3.03 4.63 -15.81
C GLU A 99 2.66 4.31 -14.37
N LEU A 100 3.56 4.59 -13.42
CA LEU A 100 3.29 4.47 -11.99
C LEU A 100 2.19 5.43 -11.53
N GLU A 101 2.26 6.69 -11.94
CA GLU A 101 1.27 7.73 -11.64
C GLU A 101 -0.13 7.30 -12.11
N SER A 102 -0.27 6.89 -13.37
CA SER A 102 -1.54 6.41 -13.92
C SER A 102 -2.15 5.23 -13.13
N ARG A 103 -1.32 4.33 -12.60
CA ARG A 103 -1.80 3.22 -11.76
C ARG A 103 -2.15 3.68 -10.35
N CYS A 104 -1.44 4.66 -9.80
CA CYS A 104 -1.81 5.29 -8.54
C CYS A 104 -3.18 5.98 -8.64
N GLU A 105 -3.43 6.68 -9.75
CA GLU A 105 -4.73 7.29 -10.05
C GLU A 105 -5.83 6.24 -10.18
N TRP A 106 -5.58 5.16 -10.92
CA TRP A 106 -6.53 4.05 -11.04
C TRP A 106 -6.86 3.40 -9.69
N VAL A 107 -5.84 3.12 -8.87
CA VAL A 107 -6.05 2.57 -7.52
C VAL A 107 -6.80 3.54 -6.63
N ALA A 108 -6.50 4.84 -6.69
CA ALA A 108 -7.20 5.86 -5.91
C ALA A 108 -8.68 5.99 -6.33
N ASP A 109 -8.99 5.90 -7.62
CA ASP A 109 -10.36 5.93 -8.14
C ASP A 109 -11.17 4.70 -7.67
N GLN A 110 -10.59 3.50 -7.79
CA GLN A 110 -11.29 2.25 -7.46
C GLN A 110 -11.41 2.02 -5.94
N TYR A 111 -10.36 2.34 -5.19
CA TYR A 111 -10.19 1.90 -3.81
C TYR A 111 -10.01 3.05 -2.81
N GLY A 112 -9.89 4.29 -3.27
CA GLY A 112 -9.63 5.46 -2.43
C GLY A 112 -10.70 5.69 -1.36
N GLN A 113 -11.96 5.39 -1.65
CA GLN A 113 -13.08 5.56 -0.69
C GLN A 113 -13.26 4.40 0.28
N ALA A 114 -12.59 3.26 0.05
CA ALA A 114 -12.70 2.10 0.92
C ALA A 114 -11.75 2.24 2.11
N ASP A 115 -12.18 1.80 3.29
CA ASP A 115 -11.31 1.64 4.45
C ASP A 115 -10.49 0.34 4.34
N SER A 116 -9.50 0.22 5.22
CA SER A 116 -8.61 -0.93 5.27
C SER A 116 -9.35 -2.26 5.45
N THR A 117 -10.43 -2.29 6.23
CA THR A 117 -11.21 -3.50 6.49
C THR A 117 -11.97 -3.97 5.25
N LYS A 118 -12.63 -3.04 4.55
CA LYS A 118 -13.36 -3.31 3.31
C LYS A 118 -12.41 -3.73 2.20
N LEU A 119 -11.23 -3.11 2.10
CA LEU A 119 -10.20 -3.51 1.14
C LEU A 119 -9.70 -4.93 1.42
N THR A 120 -9.36 -5.24 2.66
CA THR A 120 -8.96 -6.61 3.03
C THR A 120 -10.05 -7.63 2.66
N ALA A 121 -11.32 -7.34 2.92
CA ALA A 121 -12.42 -8.23 2.58
C ALA A 121 -12.61 -8.40 1.05
N GLN A 122 -12.54 -7.31 0.28
CA GLN A 122 -12.64 -7.35 -1.18
C GLN A 122 -11.51 -8.16 -1.82
N PHE A 123 -10.29 -7.96 -1.32
CA PHE A 123 -9.14 -8.67 -1.83
C PHE A 123 -9.10 -10.14 -1.40
N ALA A 124 -9.56 -10.46 -0.19
CA ALA A 124 -9.75 -11.85 0.25
C ALA A 124 -10.82 -12.58 -0.58
N ALA A 125 -11.93 -11.92 -0.90
CA ALA A 125 -12.99 -12.48 -1.74
C ALA A 125 -12.55 -12.75 -3.19
N SER A 126 -11.51 -12.06 -3.67
CA SER A 126 -10.88 -12.32 -4.98
C SER A 126 -10.01 -13.58 -4.98
N GLY A 127 -9.92 -14.28 -3.84
CA GLY A 127 -9.98 -15.74 -3.74
C GLY A 127 -8.71 -16.55 -4.02
N HIS A 128 -7.76 -16.07 -4.82
CA HIS A 128 -6.63 -16.93 -5.25
C HIS A 128 -5.23 -16.31 -5.20
N LEU A 129 -5.09 -15.01 -4.96
CA LEU A 129 -3.81 -14.32 -5.17
C LEU A 129 -3.23 -13.66 -3.90
N TRP A 130 -4.04 -13.56 -2.84
CA TRP A 130 -3.76 -12.80 -1.63
C TRP A 130 -3.81 -13.70 -0.39
N GLY A 131 -2.86 -14.63 -0.30
CA GLY A 131 -2.45 -15.24 0.97
C GLY A 131 -3.50 -16.10 1.69
N ALA A 132 -3.65 -17.36 1.26
CA ALA A 132 -4.14 -18.45 2.11
C ALA A 132 -3.30 -18.68 3.40
N GLU A 133 -2.30 -17.83 3.68
CA GLU A 133 -1.44 -17.87 4.86
C GLU A 133 -1.67 -16.72 5.84
N LEU A 134 -2.45 -15.69 5.48
CA LEU A 134 -2.72 -14.55 6.38
C LEU A 134 -3.54 -15.00 7.62
N GLU A 135 -4.46 -15.96 7.44
CA GLU A 135 -5.22 -16.55 8.56
C GLU A 135 -4.45 -17.67 9.29
N ALA A 136 -3.55 -18.38 8.61
CA ALA A 136 -2.81 -19.49 9.21
C ALA A 136 -1.80 -19.02 10.27
N VAL A 137 -1.21 -17.82 10.11
CA VAL A 137 -0.24 -17.28 11.09
C VAL A 137 -0.93 -16.64 12.29
N ALA A 138 -2.07 -15.96 12.10
CA ALA A 138 -2.83 -15.39 13.21
C ALA A 138 -3.38 -16.47 14.18
N GLN A 139 -3.69 -17.67 13.66
CA GLN A 139 -4.15 -18.79 14.48
C GLN A 139 -3.01 -19.56 15.18
N ASN A 140 -1.75 -19.44 14.74
CA ASN A 140 -0.63 -20.22 15.27
C ASN A 140 0.24 -19.46 16.30
N GLY A 141 -0.11 -18.22 16.64
CA GLY A 141 0.57 -17.43 17.69
C GLY A 141 0.19 -17.78 19.13
N GLY A 142 -0.70 -18.76 19.33
CA GLY A 142 -1.16 -19.23 20.64
C GLY A 142 -0.65 -20.63 20.95
N GLY A 143 0.66 -20.83 21.15
CA GLY A 143 1.18 -22.16 21.47
C GLY A 143 2.63 -22.19 21.95
N ALA A 144 2.78 -22.47 23.25
CA ALA A 144 3.94 -23.07 23.90
C ALA A 144 5.22 -22.23 24.11
N TRP A 145 5.22 -21.42 25.17
CA TRP A 145 6.42 -21.22 26.00
C TRP A 145 6.48 -22.28 27.11
N ALA A 146 6.77 -23.52 26.72
CA ALA A 146 7.06 -24.59 27.66
C ALA A 146 8.46 -25.16 27.39
N LEU A 147 9.36 -24.88 28.34
CA LEU A 147 10.54 -25.66 28.73
C LEU A 147 11.62 -25.88 27.65
N PHE A 148 12.76 -25.19 27.79
CA PHE A 148 14.02 -25.72 28.34
C PHE A 148 15.03 -24.58 28.51
#